data_AF-A0A7W7ZLN0-F1
#
_entry.id   AF-A0A7W7ZLN0-F1
#
_cell.length_a   1.000
_cell.length_b   1.000
_cell.length_c   1.000
_cell.angle_alpha   90.00
_cell.angle_beta   90.00
_cell.angle_gamma   90.00
#
_symmetry.space_group_name_H-M   'P 1'
#
loop_
_entity.id
_entity.type
_entity.pdbx_description
1 polymer ?
#
loop_
_entity_poly.entity_id
_entity_poly.type
_entity_poly.pdbx_seq_one_letter_code
_entity_poly.pdbx_strand_id
1 'polypeptide(L)'
;MIRQLKSTALVWLFAISISISPLIGQVVPAPTTPPPVSASDLSSGAQTVEEPGNKPSARIMGWSFSGEETPQTIDTDKPAILEPGNPGFVVFFNPQGLTSPTTEFRYRLVGYDPDWTVTREHIAHYRRLSPGKYTFEVQSRQGGGQWHSPGARLSVVQHPFFYQTWYFYLLVILGLVILVAQLLSQRDQLLKGQMGIVLEERNRIASDCHDTLMAGFAAISWQLEATAKLFRDTDEPDTPAAKSCELARSMVAHCQAEARRIIWDLRDSEELTNMLSQALSRAITTHRLKDSIETTLDVQGNEIPIAPGAVHHLVCIGQEAVTNAMRHANASTIQITLRFESDSLSLSIRDNGQGFHSSSSTIRTGHFGIPVMEERARKLGGVLRLHSTEGVGTEVAVTVDFQTINQPIRQQHHVVPWIGV
;
A
#
# COMPACT_ATOMS: atom_id res chain seq x y z
N MET A 1 25.18 -7.95 8.38
CA MET A 1 24.64 -8.02 7.01
C MET A 1 24.16 -6.67 6.46
N ILE A 2 23.46 -5.83 7.26
CA ILE A 2 22.95 -4.50 6.83
C ILE A 2 24.05 -3.43 6.60
N ARG A 3 25.21 -3.54 7.29
CA ARG A 3 26.36 -2.63 7.07
C ARG A 3 27.11 -2.87 5.74
N GLN A 4 27.07 -4.11 5.22
CA GLN A 4 27.74 -4.47 3.96
C GLN A 4 26.97 -3.95 2.74
N LEU A 5 25.62 -3.90 2.78
CA LEU A 5 24.81 -3.35 1.68
C LEU A 5 24.90 -1.82 1.54
N LYS A 6 25.11 -1.08 2.63
CA LYS A 6 25.29 0.39 2.55
C LYS A 6 26.63 0.77 1.92
N SER A 7 27.67 -0.05 2.11
CA SER A 7 28.99 0.19 1.54
C SER A 7 29.02 -0.06 0.03
N THR A 8 28.32 -1.09 -0.45
CA THR A 8 28.27 -1.39 -1.89
C THR A 8 27.42 -0.37 -2.65
N ALA A 9 26.29 0.07 -2.10
CA ALA A 9 25.47 1.12 -2.73
C ALA A 9 26.20 2.47 -2.84
N LEU A 10 27.00 2.86 -1.84
CA LEU A 10 27.82 4.08 -1.91
C LEU A 10 28.94 3.99 -2.95
N VAL A 11 29.58 2.81 -3.08
CA VAL A 11 30.64 2.59 -4.08
C VAL A 11 30.07 2.64 -5.50
N TRP A 12 28.85 2.14 -5.72
CA TRP A 12 28.16 2.25 -7.01
C TRP A 12 27.69 3.67 -7.34
N LEU A 13 27.23 4.45 -6.36
CA LEU A 13 26.88 5.87 -6.55
C LEU A 13 28.11 6.74 -6.84
N PHE A 14 29.26 6.44 -6.22
CA PHE A 14 30.53 7.15 -6.51
C PHE A 14 31.09 6.79 -7.89
N ALA A 15 30.96 5.53 -8.33
CA ALA A 15 31.37 5.08 -9.66
C ALA A 15 30.52 5.72 -10.79
N ILE A 16 29.24 5.98 -10.55
CA ILE A 16 28.36 6.69 -11.48
C ILE A 16 28.71 8.19 -11.51
N SER A 17 29.06 8.80 -10.38
CA SER A 17 29.42 10.23 -10.33
C SER A 17 30.76 10.55 -11.01
N ILE A 18 31.72 9.61 -11.04
CA ILE A 18 33.04 9.83 -11.68
C ILE A 18 32.95 9.68 -13.21
N SER A 19 32.00 8.90 -13.73
CA SER A 19 31.78 8.75 -15.18
C SER A 19 30.97 9.87 -15.84
N ILE A 20 30.48 10.86 -15.07
CA ILE A 20 29.65 11.98 -15.57
C ILE A 20 30.43 13.31 -15.68
N SER A 21 31.68 13.37 -15.20
CA SER A 21 32.54 14.58 -15.28
C SER A 21 33.63 14.45 -16.35
N PRO A 22 33.25 14.49 -17.65
CA PRO A 22 33.46 15.75 -18.36
C PRO A 22 32.38 15.99 -19.43
N LEU A 23 31.25 16.58 -19.07
CA LEU A 23 30.30 17.12 -20.05
C LEU A 23 29.70 18.48 -19.63
N ILE A 24 30.42 19.23 -18.80
CA ILE A 24 30.08 20.62 -18.45
C ILE A 24 31.31 21.47 -18.76
N GLY A 25 31.40 21.91 -20.01
CA GLY A 25 32.49 22.72 -20.49
C GLY A 25 32.23 23.18 -21.92
N GLN A 26 31.55 24.33 -22.03
CA GLN A 26 31.27 25.17 -23.20
C GLN A 26 29.80 25.22 -23.63
N VAL A 27 29.08 26.13 -22.97
CA VAL A 27 27.86 26.75 -23.49
C VAL A 27 28.29 27.71 -24.61
N VAL A 28 28.03 27.36 -25.86
CA VAL A 28 28.10 28.27 -27.02
C VAL A 28 26.74 28.98 -27.15
N PRO A 29 26.67 30.32 -27.29
CA PRO A 29 25.38 31.00 -27.38
C PRO A 29 24.69 30.74 -28.73
N ALA A 30 23.36 30.71 -28.70
CA ALA A 30 22.50 30.48 -29.86
C ALA A 30 22.64 31.57 -30.94
N PRO A 31 22.54 31.24 -32.24
CA PRO A 31 22.55 32.25 -33.30
C PRO A 31 21.23 33.04 -33.31
N THR A 32 21.34 34.36 -33.28
CA THR A 32 20.27 35.33 -33.55
C THR A 32 19.70 35.15 -34.95
N THR A 33 18.38 35.02 -35.05
CA THR A 33 17.61 35.03 -36.30
C THR A 33 17.61 36.41 -36.96
N PRO A 34 17.83 36.54 -38.28
CA PRO A 34 17.56 37.78 -38.99
C PRO A 34 16.05 37.96 -39.26
N PRO A 35 15.57 39.20 -39.46
CA PRO A 35 14.14 39.48 -39.65
C PRO A 35 13.62 38.98 -41.01
N PRO A 36 12.30 38.77 -41.16
CA PRO A 36 11.71 38.30 -42.40
C PRO A 36 11.76 39.40 -43.47
N VAL A 37 12.22 39.06 -44.67
CA VAL A 37 12.18 39.95 -45.83
C VAL A 37 10.78 39.91 -46.43
N SER A 38 10.17 41.08 -46.58
CA SER A 38 8.83 41.30 -47.13
C SER A 38 8.70 40.82 -48.57
N ALA A 39 7.57 40.17 -48.85
CA ALA A 39 7.14 39.75 -50.18
C ALA A 39 6.56 40.94 -50.96
N SER A 40 7.40 41.68 -51.67
CA SER A 40 6.99 42.58 -52.75
C SER A 40 8.19 42.94 -53.61
N ASP A 41 8.50 42.08 -54.59
CA ASP A 41 9.15 42.43 -55.87
C ASP A 41 9.25 41.15 -56.72
N LEU A 42 8.08 40.71 -57.20
CA LEU A 42 7.93 39.69 -58.24
C LEU A 42 7.56 40.40 -59.54
N SER A 43 8.53 40.98 -60.25
CA SER A 43 8.44 41.26 -61.71
C SER A 43 9.72 41.89 -62.25
N SER A 44 10.76 41.08 -62.45
CA SER A 44 11.80 41.43 -63.41
C SER A 44 12.56 40.16 -63.75
N GLY A 45 12.33 39.66 -64.96
CA GLY A 45 13.11 38.57 -65.52
C GLY A 45 14.59 38.95 -65.54
N ALA A 46 15.37 38.30 -64.69
CA ALA A 46 16.80 38.18 -64.86
C ALA A 46 17.08 36.69 -65.01
N GLN A 47 17.38 36.30 -66.24
CA GLN A 47 18.02 35.03 -66.57
C GLN A 47 19.12 34.78 -65.55
N THR A 48 19.04 33.66 -64.83
CA THR A 48 20.18 33.15 -64.07
C THR A 48 21.23 32.77 -65.09
N VAL A 49 22.11 33.71 -65.39
CA VAL A 49 23.41 33.44 -66.00
C VAL A 49 24.08 32.46 -65.05
N GLU A 50 24.12 31.18 -65.42
CA GLU A 50 25.09 30.25 -64.84
C GLU A 50 26.46 30.89 -65.03
N GLU A 51 27.05 31.42 -63.97
CA GLU A 51 28.47 31.74 -63.97
C GLU A 51 29.24 30.46 -64.34
N PRO A 52 29.98 30.45 -65.45
CA PRO A 52 30.69 29.26 -65.89
C PRO A 52 31.99 29.17 -65.09
N GLY A 53 31.95 28.63 -63.87
CA GLY A 53 33.19 28.65 -63.09
C GLY A 53 33.28 27.95 -61.74
N ASN A 54 32.22 27.34 -61.18
CA ASN A 54 32.32 26.81 -59.81
C ASN A 54 31.82 25.37 -59.64
N LYS A 55 32.18 24.50 -60.59
CA LYS A 55 31.97 23.06 -60.42
C LYS A 55 33.07 22.50 -59.50
N PRO A 56 32.73 21.57 -58.58
CA PRO A 56 33.69 21.08 -57.59
C PRO A 56 34.81 20.28 -58.25
N SER A 57 36.06 20.54 -57.86
CA SER A 57 37.26 19.95 -58.46
C SER A 57 37.32 18.41 -58.41
N ALA A 58 36.57 17.81 -57.48
CA ALA A 58 36.39 16.37 -57.37
C ALA A 58 34.90 16.03 -57.47
N ARG A 59 34.58 14.82 -57.94
CA ARG A 59 33.23 14.25 -57.95
C ARG A 59 33.21 13.04 -57.04
N ILE A 60 32.27 13.03 -56.08
CA ILE A 60 32.00 11.84 -55.27
C ILE A 60 31.18 10.88 -56.13
N MET A 61 31.70 9.66 -56.29
CA MET A 61 31.11 8.63 -57.14
C MET A 61 30.08 7.79 -56.39
N GLY A 62 30.32 7.57 -55.10
CA GLY A 62 29.50 6.70 -54.28
C GLY A 62 30.09 6.48 -52.90
N TRP A 63 29.34 5.76 -52.07
CA TRP A 63 29.82 5.22 -50.82
C TRP A 63 29.36 3.78 -50.65
N SER A 64 30.09 2.97 -49.89
CA SER A 64 29.70 1.60 -49.56
C SER A 64 30.15 1.22 -48.15
N PHE A 65 29.64 0.10 -47.64
CA PHE A 65 30.18 -0.50 -46.43
C PHE A 65 31.47 -1.27 -46.72
N SER A 66 32.35 -1.36 -45.73
CA SER A 66 33.61 -2.10 -45.82
C SER A 66 33.35 -3.58 -46.14
N GLY A 67 33.58 -3.97 -47.40
CA GLY A 67 33.32 -5.33 -47.92
C GLY A 67 32.35 -5.37 -49.10
N GLU A 68 31.66 -4.27 -49.42
CA GLU A 68 30.81 -4.14 -50.60
C GLU A 68 31.60 -3.53 -51.77
N GLU A 69 31.70 -4.26 -52.89
CA GLU A 69 32.44 -3.83 -54.08
C GLU A 69 31.70 -2.78 -54.93
N THR A 70 30.36 -2.72 -54.81
CA THR A 70 29.53 -1.80 -55.59
C THR A 70 29.13 -0.58 -54.77
N PRO A 71 29.54 0.64 -55.17
CA PRO A 71 29.10 1.86 -54.50
C PRO A 71 27.59 2.09 -54.65
N GLN A 72 26.94 2.58 -53.59
CA GLN A 72 25.58 3.07 -53.66
C GLN A 72 25.53 4.38 -54.46
N THR A 73 24.55 4.51 -55.36
CA THR A 73 24.34 5.70 -56.18
C THR A 73 24.00 6.90 -55.30
N ILE A 74 24.75 7.99 -55.46
CA ILE A 74 24.54 9.22 -54.70
C ILE A 74 23.41 10.04 -55.31
N ASP A 75 22.41 10.33 -54.48
CA ASP A 75 21.52 11.47 -54.64
C ASP A 75 22.12 12.61 -53.80
N THR A 76 22.67 13.65 -54.44
CA THR A 76 23.40 14.74 -53.76
C THR A 76 22.56 15.50 -52.73
N ASP A 77 21.23 15.36 -52.81
CA ASP A 77 20.28 16.03 -51.92
C ASP A 77 19.89 15.17 -50.69
N LYS A 78 20.33 13.90 -50.63
CA LYS A 78 20.00 12.99 -49.52
C LYS A 78 21.25 12.62 -48.70
N PRO A 79 21.16 12.60 -47.36
CA PRO A 79 22.27 12.14 -46.53
C PRO A 79 22.48 10.63 -46.70
N ALA A 80 23.75 10.21 -46.70
CA ALA A 80 24.14 8.83 -46.54
C ALA A 80 23.80 8.36 -45.11
N ILE A 81 22.82 7.49 -44.98
CA ILE A 81 22.39 6.95 -43.68
C ILE A 81 23.16 5.66 -43.41
N LEU A 82 23.94 5.66 -42.35
CA LEU A 82 24.71 4.50 -41.90
C LEU A 82 23.97 3.83 -40.74
N GLU A 83 23.55 2.58 -40.97
CA GLU A 83 22.93 1.74 -39.95
C GLU A 83 23.95 1.38 -38.85
N PRO A 84 23.49 1.23 -37.59
CA PRO A 84 24.36 0.84 -36.49
C PRO A 84 24.88 -0.60 -36.70
N GLY A 85 26.19 -0.80 -36.54
CA GLY A 85 26.81 -2.15 -36.58
C GLY A 85 27.71 -2.44 -37.78
N ASN A 86 27.82 -1.53 -38.76
CA ASN A 86 28.67 -1.77 -39.93
C ASN A 86 30.17 -1.44 -39.66
N PRO A 87 31.11 -2.33 -40.06
CA PRO A 87 32.51 -2.27 -39.64
C PRO A 87 33.38 -1.24 -40.39
N GLY A 88 32.80 -0.52 -41.36
CA GLY A 88 33.48 0.61 -41.98
C GLY A 88 32.67 1.23 -43.10
N PHE A 89 32.94 2.51 -43.32
CA PHE A 89 32.38 3.39 -44.34
C PHE A 89 33.48 3.73 -45.35
N VAL A 90 33.22 3.49 -46.63
CA VAL A 90 34.16 3.76 -47.72
C VAL A 90 33.53 4.78 -48.67
N VAL A 91 34.29 5.82 -49.03
CA VAL A 91 33.85 6.83 -49.99
C VAL A 91 34.73 6.77 -51.23
N PHE A 92 34.09 6.74 -52.40
CA PHE A 92 34.76 6.71 -53.71
C PHE A 92 34.66 8.08 -54.37
N PHE A 93 35.76 8.59 -54.89
CA PHE A 93 35.81 9.91 -55.53
C PHE A 93 36.80 9.93 -56.71
N ASN A 94 36.49 10.77 -57.71
CA ASN A 94 37.29 10.94 -58.93
C ASN A 94 37.53 12.42 -59.21
N PRO A 95 38.54 12.78 -60.01
CA PRO A 95 38.73 14.18 -60.40
C PRO A 95 37.63 14.61 -61.38
N GLN A 96 37.28 15.90 -61.34
CA GLN A 96 36.36 16.46 -62.32
C GLN A 96 37.13 16.83 -63.59
N GLY A 97 37.24 15.90 -64.54
CA GLY A 97 37.96 16.10 -65.81
C GLY A 97 38.79 14.90 -66.24
N LEU A 98 39.78 15.10 -67.12
CA LEU A 98 40.70 14.04 -67.54
C LEU A 98 41.64 13.63 -66.41
N THR A 99 41.71 12.34 -66.13
CA THR A 99 42.62 11.75 -65.14
C THR A 99 44.07 11.92 -65.58
N SER A 100 44.83 12.80 -64.92
CA SER A 100 46.29 12.86 -65.07
C SER A 100 46.96 11.99 -64.00
N PRO A 101 48.06 11.27 -64.30
CA PRO A 101 48.79 10.46 -63.31
C PRO A 101 49.42 11.28 -62.16
N THR A 102 49.36 12.60 -62.23
CA THR A 102 49.87 13.54 -61.21
C THR A 102 48.77 14.14 -60.32
N THR A 103 47.54 13.62 -60.39
CA THR A 103 46.40 14.14 -59.61
C THR A 103 46.51 13.72 -58.15
N GLU A 104 46.34 14.68 -57.24
CA GLU A 104 46.30 14.43 -55.80
C GLU A 104 44.96 14.89 -55.24
N PHE A 105 44.46 14.14 -54.27
CA PHE A 105 43.24 14.44 -53.55
C PHE A 105 43.55 14.83 -52.12
N ARG A 106 42.72 15.68 -51.55
CA ARG A 106 42.62 15.81 -50.11
C ARG A 106 41.19 15.62 -49.68
N TYR A 107 41.01 14.90 -48.59
CA TYR A 107 39.69 14.68 -48.01
C TYR A 107 39.72 14.85 -46.50
N ARG A 108 38.56 15.08 -45.92
CA ARG A 108 38.31 15.02 -44.49
C ARG A 108 36.85 14.72 -44.22
N LEU A 109 36.57 14.11 -43.08
CA LEU A 109 35.24 13.96 -42.53
C LEU A 109 35.05 14.97 -41.39
N VAL A 110 34.36 16.06 -41.67
CA VAL A 110 34.06 17.11 -40.67
C VAL A 110 33.24 16.50 -39.54
N GLY A 111 33.75 16.66 -38.31
CA GLY A 111 33.21 16.04 -37.10
C GLY A 111 33.93 14.75 -36.66
N TYR A 112 34.84 14.22 -37.47
CA TYR A 112 35.68 13.05 -37.15
C TYR A 112 37.18 13.33 -37.34
N ASP A 113 37.57 13.88 -38.50
CA ASP A 113 38.96 14.22 -38.78
C ASP A 113 39.28 15.66 -38.36
N PRO A 114 40.38 15.89 -37.61
CA PRO A 114 40.82 17.25 -37.24
C PRO A 114 41.45 18.01 -38.42
N ASP A 115 42.15 17.31 -39.32
CA ASP A 115 42.93 17.89 -40.43
C ASP A 115 42.63 17.21 -41.77
N TRP A 116 43.09 17.81 -42.88
CA TRP A 116 42.97 17.24 -44.22
C TRP A 116 43.98 16.10 -44.44
N THR A 117 43.50 14.97 -44.94
CA THR A 117 44.35 13.85 -45.37
C THR A 117 44.59 13.94 -46.87
N VAL A 118 45.86 13.96 -47.29
CA VAL A 118 46.25 14.00 -48.71
C VAL A 118 46.53 12.57 -49.19
N THR A 119 45.95 12.19 -50.33
CA THR A 119 46.13 10.88 -50.95
C THR A 119 46.18 10.98 -52.47
N ARG A 120 46.75 9.96 -53.11
CA ARG A 120 46.61 9.71 -54.56
C ARG A 120 45.58 8.64 -54.86
N GLU A 121 45.08 7.96 -53.83
CA GLU A 121 44.03 6.98 -53.94
C GLU A 121 42.68 7.66 -54.19
N HIS A 122 41.79 6.96 -54.86
CA HIS A 122 40.45 7.43 -55.20
C HIS A 122 39.40 7.00 -54.15
N ILE A 123 39.87 6.57 -52.98
CA ILE A 123 39.07 5.98 -51.90
C ILE A 123 39.48 6.54 -50.54
N ALA A 124 38.52 6.67 -49.64
CA ALA A 124 38.72 7.00 -48.23
C ALA A 124 38.04 5.96 -47.33
N HIS A 125 38.74 5.49 -46.29
CA HIS A 125 38.29 4.43 -45.41
C HIS A 125 38.10 4.91 -43.97
N TYR A 126 36.90 4.72 -43.41
CA TYR A 126 36.57 5.01 -42.01
C TYR A 126 36.06 3.75 -41.32
N ARG A 127 36.72 3.28 -40.26
CA ARG A 127 36.39 1.97 -39.65
C ARG A 127 35.46 2.06 -38.43
N ARG A 128 35.36 3.22 -37.76
CA ARG A 128 34.56 3.39 -36.54
C ARG A 128 34.03 4.81 -36.43
N LEU A 129 32.90 5.08 -37.08
CA LEU A 129 32.19 6.33 -36.88
C LEU A 129 31.32 6.23 -35.62
N SER A 130 31.39 7.25 -34.77
CA SER A 130 30.49 7.35 -33.63
C SER A 130 29.10 7.77 -34.12
N PRO A 131 28.01 7.53 -33.38
CA PRO A 131 26.71 8.06 -33.75
C PRO A 131 26.74 9.59 -33.84
N GLY A 132 26.28 10.14 -34.96
CA GLY A 132 26.44 11.57 -35.23
C GLY A 132 26.15 11.97 -36.67
N LYS A 133 26.22 13.28 -36.92
CA LYS A 133 26.13 13.87 -38.26
C LYS A 133 27.53 14.32 -38.67
N TYR A 134 27.95 13.90 -39.85
CA TYR A 134 29.26 14.17 -40.42
C TYR A 134 29.11 14.74 -41.84
N THR A 135 30.14 15.43 -42.31
CA THR A 135 30.19 15.91 -43.70
C THR A 135 31.54 15.56 -44.30
N PHE A 136 31.52 14.68 -45.31
CA PHE A 136 32.71 14.33 -46.06
C PHE A 136 32.99 15.41 -47.09
N GLU A 137 34.19 15.96 -47.11
CA GLU A 137 34.64 16.93 -48.09
C GLU A 137 35.83 16.38 -48.86
N VAL A 138 35.84 16.54 -50.18
CA VAL A 138 36.95 16.15 -51.04
C VAL A 138 37.28 17.21 -52.07
N GLN A 139 38.57 17.42 -52.29
CA GLN A 139 39.11 18.33 -53.29
C GLN A 139 40.21 17.63 -54.09
N SER A 140 40.36 18.01 -55.35
CA SER A 140 41.47 17.54 -56.19
C SER A 140 42.40 18.69 -56.55
N ARG A 141 43.64 18.35 -56.87
CA ARG A 141 44.61 19.24 -57.53
C ARG A 141 45.39 18.45 -58.58
N GLN A 142 45.82 19.14 -59.64
CA GLN A 142 46.78 18.62 -60.60
C GLN A 142 48.20 18.98 -60.12
N GLY A 143 49.17 18.07 -60.32
CA GLY A 143 50.51 18.07 -59.70
C GLY A 143 51.10 19.44 -59.31
N GLY A 144 51.31 19.64 -58.00
CA GLY A 144 51.95 20.84 -57.44
C GLY A 144 51.09 22.12 -57.44
N GLY A 145 49.89 22.09 -58.03
CA GLY A 145 48.97 23.23 -58.11
C GLY A 145 48.26 23.57 -56.79
N GLN A 146 47.50 24.67 -56.81
CA GLN A 146 46.65 25.07 -55.69
C GLN A 146 45.44 24.13 -55.56
N TRP A 147 44.93 23.99 -54.34
CA TRP A 147 43.72 23.20 -54.09
C TRP A 147 42.49 23.97 -54.56
N HIS A 148 41.78 23.41 -55.54
CA HIS A 148 40.60 24.03 -56.11
C HIS A 148 39.40 23.92 -55.17
N SER A 149 38.75 25.06 -54.89
CA SER A 149 37.52 25.18 -54.10
C SER A 149 36.37 25.67 -55.00
N PRO A 150 35.12 25.22 -54.80
CA PRO A 150 34.64 24.38 -53.71
C PRO A 150 35.00 22.89 -53.90
N GLY A 151 35.10 22.18 -52.77
CA GLY A 151 35.16 20.72 -52.78
C GLY A 151 33.78 20.10 -52.94
N ALA A 152 33.71 18.85 -53.38
CA ALA A 152 32.48 18.09 -53.32
C ALA A 152 32.20 17.67 -51.86
N ARG A 153 30.92 17.69 -51.49
CA ARG A 153 30.45 17.39 -50.13
C ARG A 153 29.45 16.25 -50.13
N LEU A 154 29.49 15.40 -49.11
CA LEU A 154 28.52 14.35 -48.84
C LEU A 154 28.13 14.37 -47.36
N SER A 155 26.83 14.51 -47.09
CA SER A 155 26.29 14.43 -45.72
C SER A 155 26.20 12.97 -45.28
N VAL A 156 26.74 12.62 -44.12
CA VAL A 156 26.76 11.26 -43.58
C VAL A 156 26.14 11.27 -42.19
N VAL A 157 25.17 10.40 -41.93
CA VAL A 157 24.49 10.30 -40.62
C VAL A 157 24.60 8.87 -40.11
N GLN A 158 25.29 8.70 -38.98
CA GLN A 158 25.39 7.43 -38.27
C GLN A 158 24.35 7.37 -37.15
N HIS A 159 23.39 6.44 -37.24
CA HIS A 159 22.40 6.26 -36.17
C HIS A 159 22.99 5.52 -34.96
N PRO A 160 22.57 5.87 -33.72
CA PRO A 160 22.98 5.16 -32.52
C PRO A 160 22.33 3.78 -32.44
N PHE A 161 22.98 2.85 -31.74
CA PHE A 161 22.33 1.57 -31.39
C PHE A 161 21.13 1.81 -30.46
N PHE A 162 20.15 0.92 -30.50
CA PHE A 162 18.97 0.99 -29.63
C PHE A 162 19.33 1.15 -28.14
N TYR A 163 20.32 0.41 -27.65
CA TYR A 163 20.76 0.47 -26.24
C TYR A 163 21.54 1.74 -25.85
N GLN A 164 21.91 2.59 -26.82
CA GLN A 164 22.58 3.87 -26.59
C GLN A 164 21.59 5.04 -26.49
N THR A 165 20.31 4.77 -26.60
CA THR A 165 19.26 5.79 -26.52
C THR A 165 18.76 5.98 -25.09
N TRP A 166 18.34 7.20 -24.75
CA TRP A 166 17.85 7.51 -23.40
C TRP A 166 16.59 6.72 -23.02
N TYR A 167 15.73 6.39 -23.99
CA TYR A 167 14.49 5.66 -23.75
C TYR A 167 14.75 4.17 -23.43
N PHE A 168 15.85 3.58 -23.91
CA PHE A 168 16.26 2.23 -23.50
C PHE A 168 16.52 2.16 -22.00
N TYR A 169 17.29 3.12 -21.47
CA TYR A 169 17.56 3.19 -20.03
C TYR A 169 16.27 3.41 -19.21
N LEU A 170 15.34 4.22 -19.73
CA LEU A 170 14.02 4.40 -19.11
C LEU A 170 13.26 3.06 -19.01
N LEU A 171 13.23 2.26 -20.08
CA LEU A 171 12.58 0.95 -20.08
C LEU A 171 13.23 -0.01 -19.07
N VAL A 172 14.56 -0.01 -18.96
CA VAL A 172 15.28 -0.83 -17.96
C VAL A 172 14.91 -0.42 -16.53
N ILE A 173 14.88 0.88 -16.25
CA ILE A 173 14.49 1.40 -14.93
C ILE A 173 13.03 1.02 -14.62
N LEU A 174 12.12 1.19 -15.58
CA LEU A 174 10.72 0.82 -15.41
C LEU A 174 10.57 -0.69 -15.12
N GLY A 175 11.28 -1.54 -15.86
CA GLY A 175 11.30 -2.98 -15.60
C GLY A 175 11.81 -3.33 -14.20
N LEU A 176 12.86 -2.64 -13.73
CA LEU A 176 13.38 -2.80 -12.36
C LEU A 176 12.35 -2.40 -11.30
N VAL A 177 11.66 -1.26 -11.49
CA VAL A 177 10.61 -0.79 -10.58
C VAL A 177 9.46 -1.78 -10.51
N ILE A 178 9.00 -2.30 -11.65
CA ILE A 178 7.94 -3.32 -11.72
C ILE A 178 8.38 -4.59 -10.99
N LEU A 179 9.62 -5.06 -11.22
CA LEU A 179 10.16 -6.26 -10.56
C LEU A 179 10.21 -6.08 -9.03
N VAL A 180 10.71 -4.94 -8.56
CA VAL A 180 10.75 -4.63 -7.13
C VAL A 180 9.33 -4.57 -6.56
N ALA A 181 8.38 -3.92 -7.24
CA ALA A 181 7.00 -3.85 -6.81
C ALA A 181 6.33 -5.24 -6.73
N GLN A 182 6.61 -6.13 -7.69
CA GLN A 182 6.12 -7.51 -7.64
C GLN A 182 6.71 -8.29 -6.45
N LEU A 183 8.02 -8.18 -6.22
CA LEU A 183 8.68 -8.84 -5.09
C LEU A 183 8.15 -8.36 -3.74
N LEU A 184 7.91 -7.05 -3.58
CA LEU A 184 7.31 -6.49 -2.37
C LEU A 184 5.87 -7.00 -2.18
N SER A 185 5.07 -6.99 -3.25
CA SER A 185 3.69 -7.47 -3.22
C SER A 185 3.58 -8.96 -2.86
N GLN A 186 4.50 -9.80 -3.35
CA GLN A 186 4.55 -11.23 -2.99
C GLN A 186 4.86 -11.45 -1.51
N ARG A 187 5.75 -10.65 -0.92
CA ARG A 187 6.05 -10.74 0.52
C ARG A 187 4.83 -10.41 1.36
N ASP A 188 4.07 -9.40 0.97
CA ASP A 188 2.84 -9.02 1.67
C ASP A 188 1.77 -10.11 1.58
N GLN A 189 1.65 -10.80 0.45
CA GLN A 189 0.70 -11.90 0.29
C GLN A 189 1.04 -13.11 1.18
N LEU A 190 2.33 -13.45 1.30
CA LEU A 190 2.77 -14.54 2.17
C LEU A 190 2.53 -14.24 3.66
N LEU A 191 2.74 -12.99 4.08
CA LEU A 191 2.47 -12.57 5.46
C LEU A 191 0.97 -12.56 5.78
N LYS A 192 0.14 -12.09 4.84
CA LYS A 192 -1.32 -12.07 5.01
C LYS A 192 -1.91 -13.49 5.09
N GLY A 193 -1.41 -14.44 4.30
CA GLY A 193 -1.91 -15.82 4.30
C GLY A 193 -1.66 -16.56 5.62
N GLN A 194 -0.50 -16.36 6.26
CA GLN A 194 -0.19 -16.99 7.54
C GLN A 194 -1.01 -16.41 8.70
N MET A 195 -1.31 -15.11 8.67
CA MET A 195 -2.18 -14.49 9.65
C MET A 195 -3.62 -15.00 9.49
N GLY A 196 -4.14 -15.09 8.26
CA GLY A 196 -5.49 -15.59 8.00
C GLY A 196 -5.71 -17.01 8.52
N ILE A 197 -4.77 -17.93 8.29
CA ILE A 197 -4.88 -19.32 8.75
C ILE A 197 -4.86 -19.42 10.29
N VAL A 198 -4.01 -18.64 10.96
CA VAL A 198 -3.95 -18.64 12.44
C VAL A 198 -5.23 -18.04 13.04
N LEU A 199 -5.82 -17.03 12.40
CA LEU A 199 -7.07 -16.40 12.84
C LEU A 199 -8.27 -17.31 12.61
N GLU A 200 -8.35 -17.97 11.46
CA GLU A 200 -9.39 -18.95 11.15
C GLU A 200 -9.35 -20.12 12.14
N GLU A 201 -8.15 -20.63 12.44
CA GLU A 201 -7.98 -21.70 13.42
C GLU A 201 -8.33 -21.25 14.84
N ARG A 202 -8.01 -20.00 15.23
CA ARG A 202 -8.45 -19.42 16.52
C ARG A 202 -9.96 -19.31 16.61
N ASN A 203 -10.62 -18.85 15.54
CA ASN A 203 -12.08 -18.76 15.48
C ASN A 203 -12.74 -20.13 15.58
N ARG A 204 -12.19 -21.13 14.88
CA ARG A 204 -12.66 -22.51 14.95
C ARG A 204 -12.55 -23.08 16.37
N ILE A 205 -11.38 -22.94 17.01
CA ILE A 205 -11.16 -23.38 18.38
C ILE A 205 -12.10 -22.67 19.36
N ALA A 206 -12.32 -21.35 19.17
CA ALA A 206 -13.26 -20.59 19.99
C ALA A 206 -14.69 -21.12 19.85
N SER A 207 -15.14 -21.44 18.63
CA SER A 207 -16.47 -22.01 18.37
C SER A 207 -16.62 -23.40 18.98
N ASP A 208 -15.68 -24.32 18.72
CA ASP A 208 -15.71 -25.69 19.26
C ASP A 208 -15.69 -25.71 20.80
N CYS A 209 -14.92 -24.79 21.39
CA CYS A 209 -14.86 -24.58 22.83
C CYS A 209 -16.18 -24.01 23.38
N HIS A 210 -16.83 -23.10 22.66
CA HIS A 210 -18.13 -22.54 23.04
C HIS A 210 -19.20 -23.61 23.14
N ASP A 211 -19.36 -24.39 22.09
CA ASP A 211 -20.45 -25.36 21.99
C ASP A 211 -20.29 -26.45 23.06
N THR A 212 -19.05 -26.90 23.27
CA THR A 212 -18.75 -27.97 24.23
C THR A 212 -18.83 -27.48 25.69
N LEU A 213 -18.24 -26.32 26.01
CA LEU A 213 -18.24 -25.80 27.38
C LEU A 213 -19.63 -25.32 27.80
N MET A 214 -20.36 -24.60 26.94
CA MET A 214 -21.70 -24.12 27.28
C MET A 214 -22.67 -25.28 27.48
N ALA A 215 -22.63 -26.32 26.63
CA ALA A 215 -23.44 -27.52 26.80
C ALA A 215 -23.10 -28.26 28.11
N GLY A 216 -21.81 -28.43 28.41
CA GLY A 216 -21.36 -29.06 29.66
C GLY A 216 -21.83 -28.31 30.91
N PHE A 217 -21.70 -26.98 30.92
CA PHE A 217 -22.19 -26.19 32.05
C PHE A 217 -23.72 -26.17 32.16
N ALA A 218 -24.45 -26.17 31.05
CA ALA A 218 -25.91 -26.28 31.08
C ALA A 218 -26.36 -27.61 31.70
N ALA A 219 -25.69 -28.73 31.35
CA ALA A 219 -25.95 -30.04 31.93
C ALA A 219 -25.68 -30.06 33.45
N ILE A 220 -24.56 -29.47 33.90
CA ILE A 220 -24.26 -29.39 35.33
C ILE A 220 -25.28 -28.51 36.07
N SER A 221 -25.67 -27.36 35.51
CA SER A 221 -26.72 -26.51 36.10
C SER A 221 -28.05 -27.24 36.25
N TRP A 222 -28.46 -28.02 35.23
CA TRP A 222 -29.69 -28.81 35.30
C TRP A 222 -29.58 -29.90 36.37
N GLN A 223 -28.47 -30.64 36.42
CA GLN A 223 -28.28 -31.68 37.44
C GLN A 223 -28.35 -31.10 38.85
N LEU A 224 -27.80 -29.91 39.06
CA LEU A 224 -27.85 -29.19 40.34
C LEU A 224 -29.25 -28.68 40.68
N GLU A 225 -30.02 -28.20 39.69
CA GLU A 225 -31.41 -27.80 39.90
C GLU A 225 -32.30 -29.00 40.25
N ALA A 226 -32.14 -30.12 39.54
CA ALA A 226 -32.86 -31.36 39.82
C ALA A 226 -32.54 -31.86 41.25
N THR A 227 -31.27 -31.81 41.64
CA THR A 227 -30.81 -32.19 42.98
C THR A 227 -31.34 -31.26 44.06
N ALA A 228 -31.32 -29.94 43.82
CA ALA A 228 -31.86 -28.94 44.74
C ALA A 228 -33.38 -29.10 44.95
N LYS A 229 -34.15 -29.41 43.88
CA LYS A 229 -35.59 -29.68 43.97
C LYS A 229 -35.90 -30.88 44.86
N LEU A 230 -35.15 -31.99 44.72
CA LEU A 230 -35.32 -33.18 45.55
C LEU A 230 -35.15 -32.89 47.05
N PHE A 231 -34.24 -31.99 47.42
CA PHE A 231 -34.03 -31.59 48.81
C PHE A 231 -35.03 -30.56 49.32
N ARG A 232 -35.74 -29.86 48.42
CA ARG A 232 -36.71 -28.82 48.77
C ARG A 232 -38.13 -29.37 48.97
N ASP A 233 -38.43 -30.52 48.35
CA ASP A 233 -39.66 -31.29 48.57
C ASP A 233 -39.63 -32.12 49.88
N THR A 234 -38.55 -32.00 50.67
CA THR A 234 -38.44 -32.56 52.02
C THR A 234 -38.80 -31.45 53.04
N ASP A 235 -39.45 -31.79 54.17
CA ASP A 235 -39.99 -30.84 55.17
C ASP A 235 -38.95 -29.87 55.81
N GLU A 236 -37.66 -29.99 55.48
CA GLU A 236 -36.60 -29.04 55.82
C GLU A 236 -36.05 -28.35 54.55
N PRO A 237 -36.57 -27.17 54.17
CA PRO A 237 -36.15 -26.49 52.94
C PRO A 237 -34.72 -25.90 52.98
N ASP A 238 -33.99 -26.01 54.11
CA ASP A 238 -32.71 -25.33 54.35
C ASP A 238 -31.54 -26.29 54.64
N THR A 239 -31.57 -27.48 54.04
CA THR A 239 -30.51 -28.48 54.23
C THR A 239 -29.14 -28.00 53.70
N PRO A 240 -28.02 -28.43 54.32
CA PRO A 240 -26.66 -28.18 53.81
C PRO A 240 -26.43 -28.66 52.37
N ALA A 241 -27.16 -29.68 51.94
CA ALA A 241 -27.11 -30.21 50.58
C ALA A 241 -27.77 -29.28 49.55
N ALA A 242 -28.91 -28.67 49.90
CA ALA A 242 -29.56 -27.64 49.07
C ALA A 242 -28.66 -26.40 48.91
N LYS A 243 -28.02 -25.94 50.00
CA LYS A 243 -27.04 -24.84 49.97
C LYS A 243 -25.81 -25.17 49.10
N SER A 244 -25.32 -26.40 49.18
CA SER A 244 -24.19 -26.87 48.35
C SER A 244 -24.54 -26.92 46.86
N CYS A 245 -25.79 -27.28 46.51
CA CYS A 245 -26.25 -27.25 45.13
C CYS A 245 -26.34 -25.82 44.58
N GLU A 246 -26.86 -24.87 45.35
CA GLU A 246 -26.91 -23.46 44.91
C GLU A 246 -25.50 -22.88 44.73
N LEU A 247 -24.57 -23.21 45.63
CA LEU A 247 -23.17 -22.83 45.51
C LEU A 247 -22.54 -23.40 44.24
N ALA A 248 -22.71 -24.69 43.96
CA ALA A 248 -22.20 -25.30 42.74
C ALA A 248 -22.82 -24.67 41.48
N ARG A 249 -24.11 -24.27 41.54
CA ARG A 249 -24.81 -23.61 40.43
C ARG A 249 -24.21 -22.23 40.16
N SER A 250 -23.84 -21.51 41.22
CA SER A 250 -23.12 -20.23 41.12
C SER A 250 -21.75 -20.38 40.46
N MET A 251 -21.01 -21.45 40.79
CA MET A 251 -19.69 -21.72 40.22
C MET A 251 -19.81 -22.07 38.73
N VAL A 252 -20.84 -22.82 38.34
CA VAL A 252 -21.12 -23.13 36.94
C VAL A 252 -21.46 -21.87 36.15
N ALA A 253 -22.29 -20.99 36.70
CA ALA A 253 -22.61 -19.71 36.08
C ALA A 253 -21.36 -18.83 35.91
N HIS A 254 -20.47 -18.83 36.91
CA HIS A 254 -19.19 -18.13 36.84
C HIS A 254 -18.27 -18.70 35.75
N CYS A 255 -18.10 -20.02 35.71
CA CYS A 255 -17.30 -20.68 34.68
C CYS A 255 -17.89 -20.49 33.27
N GLN A 256 -19.21 -20.43 33.12
CA GLN A 256 -19.85 -20.05 31.85
C GLN A 256 -19.47 -18.62 31.43
N ALA A 257 -19.45 -17.68 32.38
CA ALA A 257 -19.12 -16.29 32.11
C ALA A 257 -17.64 -16.11 31.70
N GLU A 258 -16.72 -16.85 32.34
CA GLU A 258 -15.29 -16.84 31.98
C GLU A 258 -15.00 -17.60 30.68
N ALA A 259 -15.68 -18.72 30.42
CA ALA A 259 -15.55 -19.40 29.12
C ALA A 259 -16.03 -18.49 27.98
N ARG A 260 -17.20 -17.85 28.12
CA ARG A 260 -17.69 -16.85 27.16
C ARG A 260 -16.69 -15.71 26.93
N ARG A 261 -15.99 -15.28 27.98
CA ARG A 261 -14.94 -14.25 27.89
C ARG A 261 -13.75 -14.74 27.05
N ILE A 262 -13.21 -15.93 27.35
CA ILE A 262 -12.05 -16.50 26.63
C ILE A 262 -12.37 -16.69 25.15
N ILE A 263 -13.55 -17.21 24.84
CA ILE A 263 -14.02 -17.42 23.47
C ILE A 263 -14.16 -16.09 22.73
N TRP A 264 -14.65 -15.05 23.41
CA TRP A 264 -14.77 -13.74 22.79
C TRP A 264 -13.41 -13.08 22.52
N ASP A 265 -12.45 -13.24 23.44
CA ASP A 265 -11.07 -12.78 23.29
C ASP A 265 -10.35 -13.51 22.14
N LEU A 266 -10.71 -14.78 21.89
CA LEU A 266 -10.21 -15.57 20.76
C LEU A 266 -10.84 -15.20 19.42
N ARG A 267 -12.08 -14.70 19.40
CA ARG A 267 -12.84 -14.38 18.17
C ARG A 267 -12.53 -12.99 17.60
N ASP A 268 -11.72 -12.23 18.30
CA ASP A 268 -11.46 -10.83 17.99
C ASP A 268 -10.29 -10.66 17.01
N SER A 269 -10.60 -10.76 15.71
CA SER A 269 -9.71 -10.21 14.68
C SER A 269 -10.39 -9.70 13.41
N GLU A 270 -11.65 -10.05 13.09
CA GLU A 270 -12.21 -9.67 11.78
C GLU A 270 -13.66 -9.14 11.75
N GLU A 271 -14.51 -9.41 12.74
CA GLU A 271 -15.97 -9.20 12.55
C GLU A 271 -16.67 -8.21 13.50
N LEU A 272 -16.02 -7.75 14.57
CA LEU A 272 -16.57 -6.66 15.37
C LEU A 272 -16.20 -5.32 14.73
N THR A 273 -17.21 -4.59 14.25
CA THR A 273 -17.07 -3.14 14.12
C THR A 273 -16.65 -2.62 15.50
N ASN A 274 -15.58 -1.84 15.61
CA ASN A 274 -15.14 -1.20 16.86
C ASN A 274 -16.16 -0.19 17.45
N MET A 275 -17.35 -0.09 16.83
CA MET A 275 -18.45 0.79 17.21
C MET A 275 -19.37 0.04 18.18
N LEU A 276 -19.39 0.51 19.43
CA LEU A 276 -20.16 -0.06 20.52
C LEU A 276 -21.67 -0.04 20.25
N SER A 277 -22.18 1.02 19.62
CA SER A 277 -23.59 1.18 19.29
C SER A 277 -24.10 0.03 18.40
N GLN A 278 -23.34 -0.34 17.37
CA GLN A 278 -23.66 -1.43 16.46
C GLN A 278 -23.61 -2.78 17.17
N ALA A 279 -22.58 -3.01 17.99
CA ALA A 279 -22.41 -4.25 18.74
C ALA A 279 -23.57 -4.46 19.73
N LEU A 280 -23.97 -3.42 20.47
CA LEU A 280 -25.14 -3.44 21.35
C LEU A 280 -26.43 -3.68 20.57
N SER A 281 -26.67 -2.91 19.50
CA SER A 281 -27.88 -3.05 18.68
C SER A 281 -28.06 -4.49 18.17
N ARG A 282 -27.00 -5.11 17.64
CA ARG A 282 -27.01 -6.51 17.20
C ARG A 282 -27.33 -7.46 18.37
N ALA A 283 -26.59 -7.33 19.47
CA ALA A 283 -26.72 -8.17 20.66
C ALA A 283 -28.13 -8.15 21.26
N ILE A 284 -28.78 -6.99 21.26
CA ILE A 284 -30.11 -6.78 21.81
C ILE A 284 -31.19 -7.25 20.83
N THR A 285 -31.01 -7.02 19.52
CA THR A 285 -31.98 -7.45 18.49
C THR A 285 -32.14 -8.97 18.46
N THR A 286 -31.06 -9.74 18.64
CA THR A 286 -31.14 -11.20 18.73
C THR A 286 -32.01 -11.69 19.91
N HIS A 287 -32.13 -10.89 20.97
CA HIS A 287 -32.94 -11.22 22.15
C HIS A 287 -34.42 -10.81 22.01
N ARG A 288 -34.80 -10.05 20.98
CA ARG A 288 -36.18 -9.56 20.76
C ARG A 288 -37.17 -10.62 20.25
N LEU A 289 -36.74 -11.86 20.02
CA LEU A 289 -37.58 -12.89 19.40
C LEU A 289 -38.73 -13.41 20.28
N LYS A 290 -38.92 -12.93 21.52
CA LYS A 290 -39.94 -13.46 22.43
C LYS A 290 -40.96 -12.49 23.04
N ASP A 291 -40.73 -11.18 23.14
CA ASP A 291 -41.66 -10.31 23.89
C ASP A 291 -41.88 -8.91 23.27
N SER A 292 -43.07 -8.38 23.49
CA SER A 292 -43.62 -7.11 22.98
C SER A 292 -43.06 -5.84 23.64
N ILE A 293 -41.81 -5.86 24.11
CA ILE A 293 -41.18 -4.77 24.87
C ILE A 293 -40.50 -3.79 23.91
N GLU A 294 -40.86 -2.51 23.99
CA GLU A 294 -40.24 -1.47 23.19
C GLU A 294 -38.82 -1.19 23.70
N THR A 295 -37.81 -1.31 22.83
CA THR A 295 -36.40 -1.03 23.18
C THR A 295 -35.87 0.07 22.30
N THR A 296 -35.32 1.12 22.91
CA THR A 296 -34.71 2.24 22.19
C THR A 296 -33.23 2.32 22.53
N LEU A 297 -32.40 2.61 21.51
CA LEU A 297 -30.98 2.88 21.66
C LEU A 297 -30.72 4.31 21.22
N ASP A 298 -30.31 5.16 22.15
CA ASP A 298 -29.94 6.54 21.92
C ASP A 298 -28.41 6.70 22.07
N VAL A 299 -27.78 7.37 21.09
CA VAL A 299 -26.33 7.61 21.07
C VAL A 299 -26.11 9.11 21.10
N GLN A 300 -25.56 9.59 22.22
CA GLN A 300 -25.29 10.99 22.49
C GLN A 300 -23.79 11.26 22.37
N GLY A 301 -23.42 12.31 21.63
CA GLY A 301 -22.03 12.67 21.36
C GLY A 301 -21.48 12.03 20.08
N ASN A 302 -20.17 12.15 19.87
CA ASN A 302 -19.50 11.56 18.71
C ASN A 302 -18.90 10.21 19.12
N GLU A 303 -19.41 9.12 18.53
CA GLU A 303 -18.92 7.78 18.83
C GLU A 303 -17.50 7.59 18.30
N ILE A 304 -16.62 7.12 19.17
CA ILE A 304 -15.21 6.85 18.86
C ILE A 304 -14.97 5.34 19.02
N PRO A 305 -14.21 4.71 18.11
CA PRO A 305 -13.76 3.33 18.28
C PRO A 305 -13.06 3.10 19.64
N ILE A 306 -13.51 2.09 20.39
CA ILE A 306 -12.87 1.67 21.63
C ILE A 306 -12.23 0.28 21.48
N ALA A 307 -11.35 -0.09 22.41
CA ALA A 307 -10.74 -1.42 22.42
C ALA A 307 -11.81 -2.53 22.37
N PRO A 308 -11.66 -3.57 21.53
CA PRO A 308 -12.70 -4.60 21.39
C PRO A 308 -13.03 -5.36 22.68
N GLY A 309 -12.03 -5.58 23.55
CA GLY A 309 -12.26 -6.15 24.88
C GLY A 309 -13.18 -5.28 25.74
N ALA A 310 -13.12 -3.95 25.58
CA ALA A 310 -14.04 -3.04 26.22
C ALA A 310 -15.45 -3.09 25.61
N VAL A 311 -15.55 -3.16 24.27
CA VAL A 311 -16.82 -3.39 23.58
C VAL A 311 -17.51 -4.63 24.14
N HIS A 312 -16.78 -5.74 24.28
CA HIS A 312 -17.31 -6.99 24.83
C HIS A 312 -17.88 -6.82 26.24
N HIS A 313 -17.11 -6.25 27.17
CA HIS A 313 -17.54 -6.10 28.55
C HIS A 313 -18.79 -5.21 28.66
N LEU A 314 -18.84 -4.10 27.90
CA LEU A 314 -20.01 -3.22 27.86
C LEU A 314 -21.23 -3.87 27.21
N VAL A 315 -21.06 -4.65 26.14
CA VAL A 315 -22.15 -5.43 25.52
C VAL A 315 -22.70 -6.47 26.49
N CYS A 316 -21.84 -7.19 27.23
CA CYS A 316 -22.31 -8.14 28.24
C CYS A 316 -23.08 -7.48 29.37
N ILE A 317 -22.62 -6.31 29.85
CA ILE A 317 -23.36 -5.53 30.86
C ILE A 317 -24.74 -5.15 30.32
N GLY A 318 -24.80 -4.61 29.09
CA GLY A 318 -26.06 -4.24 28.45
C GLY A 318 -27.01 -5.43 28.25
N GLN A 319 -26.51 -6.56 27.77
CA GLN A 319 -27.30 -7.78 27.58
C GLN A 319 -27.87 -8.31 28.90
N GLU A 320 -27.06 -8.35 29.96
CA GLU A 320 -27.50 -8.81 31.27
C GLU A 320 -28.55 -7.86 31.86
N ALA A 321 -28.35 -6.54 31.75
CA ALA A 321 -29.33 -5.54 32.19
C ALA A 321 -30.67 -5.67 31.44
N VAL A 322 -30.64 -5.80 30.11
CA VAL A 322 -31.84 -6.01 29.29
C VAL A 322 -32.52 -7.34 29.65
N THR A 323 -31.75 -8.41 29.84
CA THR A 323 -32.28 -9.72 30.26
C THR A 323 -32.96 -9.65 31.63
N ASN A 324 -32.36 -8.92 32.57
CA ASN A 324 -32.95 -8.69 33.89
C ASN A 324 -34.26 -7.90 33.80
N ALA A 325 -34.32 -6.86 32.97
CA ALA A 325 -35.55 -6.11 32.75
C ALA A 325 -36.67 -7.00 32.17
N MET A 326 -36.36 -7.82 31.16
CA MET A 326 -37.34 -8.73 30.54
C MET A 326 -37.83 -9.80 31.52
N ARG A 327 -36.94 -10.37 32.35
CA ARG A 327 -37.28 -11.47 33.26
C ARG A 327 -37.95 -11.04 34.55
N HIS A 328 -37.60 -9.86 35.06
CA HIS A 328 -37.92 -9.48 36.43
C HIS A 328 -38.71 -8.18 36.55
N ALA A 329 -38.71 -7.31 35.53
CA ALA A 329 -39.31 -5.99 35.67
C ALA A 329 -40.76 -5.92 35.18
N ASN A 330 -41.20 -6.86 34.33
CA ASN A 330 -42.49 -6.76 33.62
C ASN A 330 -42.66 -5.38 32.94
N ALA A 331 -41.55 -4.86 32.40
CA ALA A 331 -41.45 -3.53 31.80
C ALA A 331 -42.08 -3.50 30.41
N SER A 332 -42.70 -2.38 30.05
CA SER A 332 -43.19 -2.15 28.68
C SER A 332 -42.16 -1.47 27.79
N THR A 333 -41.19 -0.76 28.39
CA THR A 333 -40.16 -0.01 27.67
C THR A 333 -38.80 -0.16 28.34
N ILE A 334 -37.77 -0.34 27.52
CA ILE A 334 -36.37 -0.33 27.91
C ILE A 334 -35.65 0.74 27.09
N GLN A 335 -35.02 1.70 27.77
CA GLN A 335 -34.23 2.76 27.16
C GLN A 335 -32.75 2.50 27.39
N ILE A 336 -31.97 2.52 26.32
CA ILE A 336 -30.53 2.31 26.34
C ILE A 336 -29.88 3.59 25.85
N THR A 337 -29.02 4.18 26.65
CA THR A 337 -28.34 5.43 26.32
C THR A 337 -26.84 5.23 26.38
N LEU A 338 -26.18 5.50 25.26
CA LEU A 338 -24.74 5.66 25.17
C LEU A 338 -24.42 7.13 25.14
N ARG A 339 -23.57 7.61 26.05
CA ARG A 339 -23.07 8.99 26.02
C ARG A 339 -21.56 9.00 25.95
N PHE A 340 -21.05 9.61 24.90
CA PHE A 340 -19.64 9.89 24.67
C PHE A 340 -19.36 11.34 25.10
N GLU A 341 -18.71 11.49 26.26
CA GLU A 341 -18.25 12.78 26.77
C GLU A 341 -16.78 13.01 26.36
N SER A 342 -16.15 14.08 26.85
CA SER A 342 -14.78 14.42 26.43
C SER A 342 -13.73 13.45 26.99
N ASP A 343 -13.97 12.90 28.18
CA ASP A 343 -13.04 12.07 28.95
C ASP A 343 -13.63 10.70 29.32
N SER A 344 -14.92 10.48 29.12
CA SER A 344 -15.61 9.28 29.58
C SER A 344 -16.71 8.80 28.64
N LEU A 345 -16.98 7.50 28.75
CA LEU A 345 -18.09 6.80 28.13
C LEU A 345 -19.05 6.34 29.23
N SER A 346 -20.33 6.64 29.05
CA SER A 346 -21.38 6.08 29.91
C SER A 346 -22.37 5.25 29.10
N LEU A 347 -22.74 4.09 29.64
CA LEU A 347 -23.81 3.23 29.16
C LEU A 347 -24.85 3.13 30.27
N SER A 348 -26.08 3.59 29.99
CA SER A 348 -27.23 3.44 30.88
C SER A 348 -28.30 2.57 30.23
N ILE A 349 -28.87 1.64 31.01
CA ILE A 349 -30.01 0.82 30.65
C ILE A 349 -31.09 1.07 31.71
N ARG A 350 -32.22 1.64 31.28
CA ARG A 350 -33.34 1.96 32.15
C ARG A 350 -34.59 1.23 31.69
N ASP A 351 -35.26 0.54 32.61
CA ASP A 351 -36.60 -0.01 32.41
C ASP A 351 -37.64 0.75 33.22
N ASN A 352 -38.91 0.64 32.82
CA ASN A 352 -40.06 1.23 33.51
C ASN A 352 -40.90 0.19 34.28
N GLY A 353 -40.28 -0.91 34.69
CA GLY A 353 -40.99 -2.01 35.32
C GLY A 353 -41.25 -1.83 36.81
N GLN A 354 -41.48 -2.94 37.50
CA GLN A 354 -41.88 -2.95 38.91
C GLN A 354 -40.79 -2.48 39.90
N GLY A 355 -39.52 -2.40 39.48
CA GLY A 355 -38.39 -2.07 40.36
C GLY A 355 -38.26 -2.99 41.59
N PHE A 356 -37.33 -2.67 42.48
CA PHE A 356 -37.15 -3.40 43.74
C PHE A 356 -36.39 -2.58 44.79
N HIS A 357 -36.55 -2.93 46.06
CA HIS A 357 -35.74 -2.37 47.13
C HIS A 357 -34.33 -2.99 47.19
N SER A 358 -33.32 -2.16 46.91
CA SER A 358 -31.91 -2.48 47.11
C SER A 358 -31.55 -2.39 48.60
N SER A 359 -31.80 -3.47 49.35
CA SER A 359 -31.14 -3.68 50.65
C SER A 359 -29.93 -4.60 50.44
N SER A 360 -28.77 -4.15 50.90
CA SER A 360 -27.46 -4.77 50.66
C SER A 360 -27.34 -6.23 51.11
N SER A 361 -28.23 -6.70 51.98
CA SER A 361 -28.30 -8.09 52.47
C SER A 361 -29.00 -9.05 51.50
N THR A 362 -29.95 -8.58 50.69
CA THR A 362 -30.85 -9.44 49.88
C THR A 362 -30.28 -9.73 48.48
N ILE A 363 -29.35 -8.89 48.01
CA ILE A 363 -28.67 -9.04 46.71
C ILE A 363 -27.65 -10.20 46.73
N ARG A 364 -27.17 -10.63 47.91
CA ARG A 364 -26.12 -11.66 48.04
C ARG A 364 -26.64 -13.09 48.01
N THR A 365 -27.95 -13.31 48.04
CA THR A 365 -28.57 -14.64 48.03
C THR A 365 -29.36 -14.85 46.74
N GLY A 366 -28.76 -15.52 45.75
CA GLY A 366 -29.47 -16.08 44.58
C GLY A 366 -29.43 -15.30 43.26
N HIS A 367 -28.99 -14.03 43.24
CA HIS A 367 -28.99 -13.18 42.03
C HIS A 367 -27.56 -12.81 41.58
N PHE A 368 -26.95 -13.67 40.74
CA PHE A 368 -25.55 -13.52 40.29
C PHE A 368 -25.31 -12.45 39.20
N GLY A 369 -26.37 -11.90 38.59
CA GLY A 369 -26.23 -10.94 37.48
C GLY A 369 -25.52 -9.64 37.85
N ILE A 370 -25.88 -9.05 39.00
CA ILE A 370 -25.32 -7.75 39.45
C ILE A 370 -23.81 -7.86 39.79
N PRO A 371 -23.36 -8.81 40.62
CA PRO A 371 -21.92 -8.96 40.90
C PRO A 371 -21.06 -9.19 39.64
N VAL A 372 -21.61 -9.89 38.64
CA VAL A 372 -20.91 -10.11 37.36
C VAL A 372 -20.80 -8.82 36.55
N MET A 373 -21.84 -7.98 36.54
CA MET A 373 -21.80 -6.66 35.91
C MET A 373 -20.82 -5.72 36.62
N GLU A 374 -20.79 -5.73 37.95
CA GLU A 374 -19.86 -4.93 38.75
C GLU A 374 -18.40 -5.30 38.48
N GLU A 375 -18.09 -6.59 38.44
CA GLU A 375 -16.74 -7.07 38.14
C GLU A 375 -16.31 -6.69 36.71
N ARG A 376 -17.23 -6.75 35.74
CA ARG A 376 -16.94 -6.30 34.36
C ARG A 376 -16.69 -4.80 34.30
N ALA A 377 -17.49 -3.98 35.00
CA ALA A 377 -17.24 -2.53 35.10
C ALA A 377 -15.87 -2.26 35.73
N ARG A 378 -15.52 -2.96 36.82
CA ARG A 378 -14.22 -2.84 37.50
C ARG A 378 -13.05 -3.22 36.59
N LYS A 379 -13.18 -4.27 35.77
CA LYS A 379 -12.15 -4.67 34.79
C LYS A 379 -11.88 -3.59 33.73
N LEU A 380 -12.86 -2.74 33.44
CA LEU A 380 -12.71 -1.57 32.56
C LEU A 380 -12.15 -0.34 33.29
N GLY A 381 -11.92 -0.43 34.61
CA GLY A 381 -11.63 0.72 35.46
C GLY A 381 -12.82 1.67 35.65
N GLY A 382 -14.03 1.18 35.36
CA GLY A 382 -15.27 1.91 35.50
C GLY A 382 -16.01 1.61 36.80
N VAL A 383 -17.13 2.31 36.98
CA VAL A 383 -18.03 2.16 38.13
C VAL A 383 -19.41 1.80 37.63
N LEU A 384 -20.00 0.73 38.18
CA LEU A 384 -21.40 0.39 37.99
C LEU A 384 -22.23 1.07 39.08
N ARG A 385 -23.35 1.68 38.69
CA ARG A 385 -24.37 2.21 39.59
C ARG A 385 -25.70 1.55 39.26
N LEU A 386 -26.40 1.14 40.30
CA LEU A 386 -27.72 0.52 40.22
C LEU A 386 -28.69 1.38 41.02
N HIS A 387 -29.72 1.87 40.36
CA HIS A 387 -30.80 2.61 40.98
C HIS A 387 -32.11 1.89 40.66
N SER A 388 -32.83 1.42 41.69
CA SER A 388 -34.13 0.79 41.51
C SER A 388 -35.11 1.37 42.51
N THR A 389 -36.36 1.55 42.10
CA THR A 389 -37.43 2.05 42.96
C THR A 389 -38.71 1.30 42.62
N GLU A 390 -39.37 0.75 43.65
CA GLU A 390 -40.61 0.00 43.47
C GLU A 390 -41.66 0.84 42.72
N GLY A 391 -42.27 0.24 41.70
CA GLY A 391 -43.27 0.84 40.81
C GLY A 391 -42.73 1.86 39.80
N VAL A 392 -41.43 2.18 39.80
CA VAL A 392 -40.82 3.17 38.89
C VAL A 392 -39.89 2.51 37.86
N GLY A 393 -39.22 1.42 38.25
CA GLY A 393 -38.33 0.64 37.39
C GLY A 393 -36.90 0.57 37.91
N THR A 394 -35.98 0.13 37.05
CA THR A 394 -34.55 -0.01 37.38
C THR A 394 -33.67 0.67 36.34
N GLU A 395 -32.60 1.30 36.80
CA GLU A 395 -31.52 1.85 35.99
C GLU A 395 -30.18 1.21 36.38
N VAL A 396 -29.52 0.64 35.38
CA VAL A 396 -28.14 0.14 35.45
C VAL A 396 -27.27 1.07 34.62
N ALA A 397 -26.36 1.78 35.26
CA ALA A 397 -25.45 2.71 34.61
C ALA A 397 -23.99 2.30 34.86
N VAL A 398 -23.19 2.24 33.79
CA VAL A 398 -21.73 2.08 33.88
C VAL A 398 -21.04 3.30 33.28
N THR A 399 -20.06 3.84 34.00
CA THR A 399 -19.21 4.93 33.51
C THR A 399 -17.76 4.47 33.49
N VAL A 400 -17.08 4.70 32.37
CA VAL A 400 -15.70 4.30 32.13
C VAL A 400 -14.92 5.47 31.54
N ASP A 401 -13.71 5.72 32.03
CA ASP A 401 -12.81 6.75 31.52
C ASP A 401 -12.09 6.27 30.23
N PHE A 402 -11.98 7.13 29.22
CA PHE A 402 -11.30 6.79 27.95
C PHE A 402 -9.80 6.47 28.11
N GLN A 403 -9.13 7.03 29.11
CA GLN A 403 -7.74 6.70 29.45
C GLN A 403 -7.61 5.26 29.95
N THR A 404 -8.65 4.71 30.58
CA THR A 404 -8.61 3.37 31.17
C THR A 404 -9.20 2.32 30.23
N ILE A 405 -10.22 2.68 29.44
CA ILE A 405 -10.89 1.77 28.51
C ILE A 405 -9.97 1.26 27.38
N ASN A 406 -8.94 2.03 27.04
CA ASN A 406 -8.00 1.72 25.96
C ASN A 406 -6.69 1.09 26.45
N GLN A 407 -6.51 0.92 27.77
CA GLN A 407 -5.36 0.18 28.29
C GLN A 407 -5.61 -1.33 28.16
N PRO A 408 -4.59 -2.13 27.80
CA PRO A 408 -4.72 -3.59 27.86
C PRO A 408 -5.11 -3.96 29.28
N ILE A 409 -6.25 -4.65 29.43
CA ILE A 409 -6.82 -5.04 30.73
C ILE A 409 -5.70 -5.69 31.54
N ARG A 410 -5.21 -5.01 32.59
CA ARG A 410 -4.23 -5.59 33.50
C ARG A 410 -4.89 -6.82 34.11
N GLN A 411 -4.45 -8.00 33.69
CA GLN A 411 -4.78 -9.26 34.35
C GLN A 411 -4.12 -9.31 35.73
N GLN A 412 -4.57 -8.46 36.65
CA GLN A 412 -4.37 -8.73 38.06
C GLN A 412 -5.32 -9.87 38.40
N HIS A 413 -4.76 -11.08 38.42
CA HIS A 413 -5.37 -12.23 39.07
C HIS A 413 -5.56 -11.88 40.55
N HIS A 414 -6.66 -11.22 40.88
CA HIS A 414 -7.14 -11.23 42.24
C HIS A 414 -7.74 -12.62 42.46
N VAL A 415 -6.88 -13.55 42.87
CA VAL A 415 -7.31 -14.74 43.58
C VAL A 415 -8.01 -14.20 44.82
N VAL A 416 -9.34 -14.22 44.83
CA VAL A 416 -10.09 -13.92 46.04
C VAL A 416 -9.70 -15.02 47.02
N PRO A 417 -9.12 -14.69 48.20
CA PRO A 417 -8.75 -15.71 49.16
C PRO A 417 -10.04 -16.22 49.81
N TRP A 418 -10.65 -17.24 49.22
CA TRP A 418 -11.69 -18.04 49.87
C TRP A 418 -11.07 -19.35 50.33
N ILE A 419 -10.34 -19.27 51.45
CA ILE A 419 -10.17 -20.41 52.34
C ILE A 419 -10.51 -19.91 53.74
N GLY A 420 -11.66 -20.33 54.22
CA GLY A 420 -12.06 -20.34 55.62
C GLY A 420 -12.97 -21.54 55.78
N VAL A 421 -12.33 -22.67 56.11
CA VAL A 421 -12.95 -23.93 56.53
C VAL A 421 -13.94 -23.69 57.65
#